data_AF-A0A654AV14-F1
#
_entry.id   AF-A0A654AV14-F1
#
_cell.length_a   1.000
_cell.length_b   1.000
_cell.length_c   1.000
_cell.angle_alpha   90.00
_cell.angle_beta   90.00
_cell.angle_gamma   90.00
#
_symmetry.space_group_name_H-M   'P 1'
#
loop_
_entity.id
_entity.type
_entity.pdbx_description
1 polymer ?
#
loop_
_entity_poly.entity_id
_entity_poly.type
_entity_poly.pdbx_seq_one_letter_code
_entity_poly.pdbx_strand_id
1 'polypeptide(L)'
;MFESICISGDYDLGSLAEKAFFYDKVKLIVNEARLNSLFSKVHPANFISFLEEHREKIQLVYFWILPSTRISYPKNKKPQMIFSSVDEDFIDPYLDYLWEKGGMNSPEGTFTDISLARRLYKLMDKDAVSSETAKKYAEEMENENQIITYLENFLLKTNPSLLRKLPTDIKFRLNVIKENLNGVKTYELEHNIDKDIIDPVTFLNTYFNTFSRMEVWSNYSSDFQTDTLSSVLIQQRFNYLYNKTINKNQQIEVFNNTILNTGNIREVLNSGEKNFLDYIALYEKSRRFKEWVKEIPPESNFIQEYFNTITAKTWAEKLPTKTIRFGIFTGAGLFVDSLGGSGVGTLIGTSLSALDSFLLDKLIQGWKPNHFVENEFKRFI
;
A
#
# COMPACT_ATOMS: atom_id res chain seq x y z
N MET A 1 -26.39 2.14 9.37
CA MET A 1 -26.03 2.80 8.09
C MET A 1 -25.11 4.01 8.32
N PHE A 2 -25.28 4.80 9.40
CA PHE A 2 -24.33 5.86 9.78
C PHE A 2 -23.88 5.70 11.25
N GLU A 3 -23.05 4.68 11.50
CA GLU A 3 -22.66 4.31 12.87
C GLU A 3 -21.50 5.18 13.39
N SER A 4 -20.43 5.30 12.60
CA SER A 4 -19.31 6.16 12.98
C SER A 4 -18.55 6.69 11.77
N ILE A 5 -17.97 7.88 11.91
CA ILE A 5 -17.12 8.51 10.89
C ILE A 5 -15.88 9.14 11.50
N CYS A 6 -14.74 8.96 10.82
CA CYS A 6 -13.51 9.73 11.04
C CYS A 6 -13.43 10.89 10.05
N ILE A 7 -13.30 12.11 10.58
CA ILE A 7 -13.11 13.31 9.78
C ILE A 7 -11.63 13.66 9.77
N SER A 8 -10.99 13.50 8.61
CA SER A 8 -9.56 13.72 8.44
C SER A 8 -9.25 14.34 7.08
N GLY A 9 -8.88 15.60 7.05
CA GLY A 9 -8.61 16.31 5.81
C GLY A 9 -8.78 17.80 6.02
N ASP A 10 -9.15 18.50 4.96
CA ASP A 10 -9.74 19.83 5.07
C ASP A 10 -11.17 19.65 5.56
N TYR A 11 -11.42 20.09 6.79
CA TYR A 11 -12.73 20.13 7.39
C TYR A 11 -12.95 21.50 8.01
N ASP A 12 -14.19 21.95 7.98
CA ASP A 12 -14.65 23.14 8.66
C ASP A 12 -15.77 22.79 9.65
N LEU A 13 -16.18 23.81 10.41
CA LEU A 13 -17.27 23.68 11.38
C LEU A 13 -18.57 23.18 10.75
N GLY A 14 -18.85 23.56 9.49
CA GLY A 14 -20.03 23.11 8.76
C GLY A 14 -19.98 21.61 8.48
N SER A 15 -18.83 21.12 8.01
CA SER A 15 -18.64 19.68 7.78
C SER A 15 -18.73 18.87 9.08
N LEU A 16 -18.17 19.37 10.19
CA LEU A 16 -18.31 18.73 11.50
C LEU A 16 -19.78 18.69 11.93
N ALA A 17 -20.49 19.82 11.84
CA ALA A 17 -21.89 19.91 12.21
C ALA A 17 -22.78 18.97 11.37
N GLU A 18 -22.54 18.91 10.05
CA GLU A 18 -23.24 18.00 9.16
C GLU A 18 -23.01 16.54 9.55
N LYS A 19 -21.75 16.13 9.78
CA LYS A 19 -21.46 14.75 10.16
C LYS A 19 -22.01 14.40 11.53
N ALA A 20 -21.93 15.31 12.50
CA ALA A 20 -22.52 15.13 13.83
C ALA A 20 -24.05 15.01 13.79
N PHE A 21 -24.71 15.53 12.76
CA PHE A 21 -26.15 15.37 12.57
C PHE A 21 -26.53 13.98 12.04
N PHE A 22 -25.74 13.42 11.13
CA PHE A 22 -26.07 12.15 10.46
C PHE A 22 -25.47 10.91 11.11
N TYR A 23 -24.30 11.02 11.74
CA TYR A 23 -23.58 9.88 12.34
C TYR A 23 -23.78 9.83 13.86
N ASP A 24 -23.94 8.63 14.40
CA ASP A 24 -24.02 8.43 15.86
C ASP A 24 -22.71 8.81 16.57
N LYS A 25 -21.57 8.47 15.95
CA LYS A 25 -20.24 8.83 16.44
C LYS A 25 -19.38 9.55 15.40
N VAL A 26 -18.73 10.62 15.82
CA VAL A 26 -17.80 11.42 15.01
C VAL A 26 -16.46 11.48 15.71
N LYS A 27 -15.41 11.06 15.01
CA LYS A 27 -14.02 11.21 15.42
C LYS A 27 -13.37 12.30 14.61
N LEU A 28 -12.95 13.37 15.26
CA LEU A 28 -12.29 14.49 14.62
C LEU A 28 -10.78 14.35 14.74
N ILE A 29 -10.11 14.08 13.62
CA ILE A 29 -8.65 13.92 13.57
C ILE A 29 -7.99 15.31 13.52
N VAL A 30 -7.43 15.76 14.63
CA VAL A 30 -6.91 17.13 14.83
C VAL A 30 -5.38 17.19 14.91
N ASN A 31 -4.83 18.32 14.46
CA ASN A 31 -3.43 18.74 14.64
C ASN A 31 -3.37 20.26 14.86
N GLU A 32 -2.17 20.84 15.02
CA GLU A 32 -1.95 22.29 15.15
C GLU A 32 -2.76 23.12 14.16
N ALA A 33 -2.48 22.92 12.87
CA ALA A 33 -2.97 23.76 11.81
C ALA A 33 -4.51 23.71 11.74
N ARG A 34 -5.07 22.53 12.00
CA ARG A 34 -6.51 22.29 12.01
C ARG A 34 -7.21 22.93 13.21
N LEU A 35 -6.63 22.79 14.41
CA LEU A 35 -7.16 23.44 15.60
C LEU A 35 -7.10 24.96 15.44
N ASN A 36 -6.00 25.51 14.93
CA ASN A 36 -5.87 26.94 14.64
C ASN A 36 -6.89 27.41 13.60
N SER A 37 -7.08 26.63 12.52
CA SER A 37 -8.10 26.94 11.51
C SER A 37 -9.51 26.93 12.11
N LEU A 38 -9.82 25.95 12.95
CA LEU A 38 -11.12 25.85 13.63
C LEU A 38 -11.33 27.01 14.60
N PHE A 39 -10.33 27.32 15.42
CA PHE A 39 -10.38 28.39 16.43
C PHE A 39 -10.33 29.79 15.82
N SER A 40 -9.90 29.95 14.57
CA SER A 40 -10.09 31.18 13.81
C SER A 40 -11.57 31.49 13.52
N LYS A 41 -12.46 30.49 13.63
CA LYS A 41 -13.89 30.58 13.30
C LYS A 41 -14.82 30.43 14.50
N VAL A 42 -14.40 29.70 15.55
CA VAL A 42 -15.17 29.52 16.79
C VAL A 42 -14.29 29.76 18.00
N HIS A 43 -14.82 30.45 19.01
CA HIS A 43 -14.09 30.66 20.25
C HIS A 43 -13.79 29.30 20.92
N PRO A 44 -12.53 29.01 21.34
CA PRO A 44 -12.15 27.73 21.93
C PRO A 44 -13.04 27.32 23.13
N ALA A 45 -13.43 28.27 23.98
CA ALA A 45 -14.30 28.01 25.14
C ALA A 45 -15.65 27.38 24.75
N ASN A 46 -16.25 27.87 23.67
CA ASN A 46 -17.54 27.39 23.19
C ASN A 46 -17.38 25.99 22.59
N PHE A 47 -16.34 25.78 21.79
CA PHE A 47 -16.06 24.48 21.20
C PHE A 47 -15.71 23.42 22.24
N ILE A 48 -14.85 23.75 23.21
CA ILE A 48 -14.47 22.84 24.30
C ILE A 48 -15.69 22.46 25.14
N SER A 49 -16.54 23.42 25.49
CA SER A 49 -17.74 23.14 26.29
C SER A 49 -18.74 22.26 25.53
N PHE A 50 -18.92 22.49 24.22
CA PHE A 50 -19.70 21.62 23.34
C PHE A 50 -19.16 20.18 23.31
N LEU A 51 -17.84 20.01 23.22
CA LEU A 51 -17.21 18.69 23.24
C LEU A 51 -17.34 17.98 24.58
N GLU A 52 -17.25 18.71 25.70
CA GLU A 52 -17.46 18.14 27.04
C GLU A 52 -18.87 17.56 27.20
N GLU A 53 -19.88 18.27 26.72
CA GLU A 53 -21.28 17.85 26.78
C GLU A 53 -21.56 16.64 25.87
N HIS A 54 -20.84 16.52 24.75
CA HIS A 54 -21.10 15.52 23.72
C HIS A 54 -19.96 14.50 23.52
N ARG A 55 -19.08 14.35 24.50
CA ARG A 55 -17.86 13.51 24.41
C ARG A 55 -18.10 12.04 24.04
N GLU A 56 -19.28 11.51 24.33
CA GLU A 56 -19.65 10.13 23.98
C GLU A 56 -19.93 9.95 22.48
N LYS A 57 -20.26 11.06 21.80
CA LYS A 57 -20.62 11.10 20.38
C LYS A 57 -19.55 11.78 19.53
N ILE A 58 -18.85 12.78 20.08
CA ILE A 58 -17.82 13.54 19.36
C ILE A 58 -16.52 13.43 20.12
N GLN A 59 -15.57 12.70 19.54
CA GLN A 59 -14.25 12.48 20.11
C GLN A 59 -13.21 13.27 19.30
N LEU A 60 -12.31 13.97 19.99
CA LEU A 60 -11.12 14.50 19.34
C LEU A 60 -10.04 13.44 19.42
N VAL A 61 -9.47 13.12 18.27
CA VAL A 61 -8.31 12.24 18.20
C VAL A 61 -7.15 13.09 17.72
N TYR A 62 -6.16 13.22 18.59
CA TYR A 62 -4.99 14.03 18.28
C TYR A 62 -3.97 13.20 17.51
N PHE A 63 -3.68 13.61 16.28
CA PHE A 63 -2.93 12.79 15.32
C PHE A 63 -1.64 13.48 14.87
N TRP A 64 -0.52 12.83 15.16
CA TRP A 64 0.82 13.26 14.76
C TRP A 64 1.46 12.30 13.78
N ILE A 65 1.08 12.45 12.52
CA ILE A 65 1.93 12.02 11.42
C ILE A 65 2.08 13.21 10.50
N LEU A 66 3.30 13.70 10.39
CA LEU A 66 3.62 14.79 9.48
C LEU A 66 4.90 14.42 8.72
N PRO A 67 4.85 14.36 7.39
CA PRO A 67 6.06 14.57 6.63
C PRO A 67 6.47 16.03 6.89
N SER A 68 7.60 16.23 7.56
CA SER A 68 8.17 17.56 7.74
C SER A 68 9.16 17.82 6.62
N THR A 69 8.81 18.76 5.75
CA THR A 69 9.69 19.23 4.69
C THR A 69 10.51 20.39 5.23
N ARG A 70 11.83 20.22 5.35
CA ARG A 70 12.75 21.29 5.73
C ARG A 70 13.49 21.77 4.49
N ILE A 71 13.13 22.98 4.03
CA ILE A 71 13.94 23.71 3.05
C ILE A 71 15.04 24.41 3.84
N SER A 72 16.27 23.90 3.77
CA SER A 72 17.41 24.52 4.45
C SER A 72 17.81 25.82 3.74
N TYR A 73 17.97 26.91 4.51
CA TYR A 73 18.57 28.15 4.01
C TYR A 73 20.10 28.05 4.08
N PRO A 74 20.84 28.60 3.09
CA PRO A 74 20.34 29.41 1.96
C PRO A 74 19.69 28.54 0.87
N LYS A 75 18.80 29.17 0.08
CA LYS A 75 17.93 28.63 -1.01
C LYS A 75 18.62 27.78 -2.10
N ASN A 76 19.91 27.47 -1.95
CA ASN A 76 20.72 26.69 -2.90
C ASN A 76 20.83 25.20 -2.53
N LYS A 77 20.18 24.74 -1.45
CA LYS A 77 20.12 23.31 -1.10
C LYS A 77 18.79 22.69 -1.55
N LYS A 78 18.86 21.46 -2.05
CA LYS A 78 17.67 20.66 -2.41
C LYS A 78 16.74 20.49 -1.19
N PRO A 79 15.42 20.37 -1.41
CA PRO A 79 14.48 20.15 -0.32
C PRO A 79 14.81 18.84 0.41
N GLN A 80 14.87 18.91 1.74
CA GLN A 80 15.02 17.72 2.59
C GLN A 80 13.66 17.34 3.17
N MET A 81 13.36 16.05 3.18
CA MET A 81 12.12 15.50 3.72
C MET A 81 12.44 14.62 4.92
N ILE A 82 11.68 14.74 5.98
CA ILE A 82 11.72 13.86 7.14
C ILE A 82 10.32 13.30 7.32
N PHE A 83 10.19 11.99 7.30
CA PHE A 83 8.95 11.29 7.58
C PHE A 83 9.03 10.75 9.02
N SER A 84 8.17 11.26 9.89
CA SER A 84 8.18 10.88 11.30
C SER A 84 6.76 10.92 11.87
N SER A 85 6.49 10.04 12.83
CA SER A 85 5.48 10.30 13.85
C SER A 85 6.16 11.01 15.03
N VAL A 86 5.37 11.75 15.80
CA VAL A 86 5.82 12.26 17.10
C VAL A 86 5.33 11.27 18.14
N ASP A 87 6.25 10.66 18.88
CA ASP A 87 5.91 9.77 20.00
C ASP A 87 5.15 10.55 21.09
N GLU A 88 4.31 9.83 21.85
CA GLU A 88 3.43 10.38 22.89
C GLU A 88 4.14 11.33 23.88
N ASP A 89 5.42 11.09 24.14
CA ASP A 89 6.24 11.81 25.14
C ASP A 89 6.55 13.27 24.76
N PHE A 90 6.30 13.70 23.51
CA PHE A 90 6.53 15.08 23.06
C PHE A 90 5.26 15.93 22.95
N ILE A 91 4.09 15.37 23.31
CA ILE A 91 2.79 16.07 23.17
C ILE A 91 2.67 17.22 24.17
N ASP A 92 3.11 17.04 25.42
CA ASP A 92 2.90 18.02 26.50
C ASP A 92 3.64 19.37 26.27
N PRO A 93 4.95 19.41 25.92
CA PRO A 93 5.64 20.68 25.62
C PRO A 93 5.14 21.36 24.35
N TYR A 94 4.54 20.59 23.43
CA TYR A 94 4.03 21.12 22.17
C TYR A 94 2.68 21.80 22.33
N LEU A 95 1.86 21.40 23.31
CA LEU A 95 0.61 22.08 23.65
C LEU A 95 0.84 23.52 24.13
N ASP A 96 1.89 23.76 24.90
CA ASP A 96 2.27 25.11 25.33
C ASP A 96 2.64 25.99 24.10
N TYR A 97 3.32 25.41 23.10
CA TYR A 97 3.66 26.08 21.83
C TYR A 97 2.42 26.35 20.95
N LEU A 98 1.50 25.38 20.84
CA LEU A 98 0.23 25.53 20.12
C LEU A 98 -0.63 26.66 20.69
N TRP A 99 -0.63 26.74 22.01
CA TRP A 99 -1.39 27.73 22.75
C TRP A 99 -0.85 29.14 22.56
N GLU A 100 0.47 29.29 22.57
CA GLU A 100 1.16 30.56 22.35
C GLU A 100 0.91 31.13 20.94
N LYS A 101 0.73 30.26 19.94
CA LYS A 101 0.54 30.65 18.52
C LYS A 101 -0.93 30.73 18.08
N GLY A 102 -1.77 29.78 18.51
CA GLY A 102 -3.15 29.63 18.06
C GLY A 102 -4.13 30.65 18.65
N GLY A 103 -3.87 31.09 19.89
CA GLY A 103 -4.69 32.09 20.57
C GLY A 103 -4.70 33.46 19.88
N MET A 104 -3.74 33.77 19.01
CA MET A 104 -3.58 35.12 18.44
C MET A 104 -4.62 35.50 17.37
N ASN A 105 -5.35 34.55 16.78
CA ASN A 105 -6.22 34.78 15.61
C ASN A 105 -7.71 34.49 15.84
N SER A 106 -8.16 34.35 17.10
CA SER A 106 -9.58 34.13 17.42
C SER A 106 -10.40 35.40 17.19
N PRO A 107 -11.67 35.31 16.70
CA PRO A 107 -12.54 36.46 16.46
C PRO A 107 -12.79 37.35 17.70
N GLU A 108 -12.56 36.83 18.91
CA GLU A 108 -12.83 37.52 20.19
C GLU A 108 -11.57 37.79 21.02
N GLY A 109 -10.36 37.70 20.44
CA GLY A 109 -9.11 38.19 21.03
C GLY A 109 -8.01 37.15 21.28
N THR A 110 -6.82 37.64 21.66
CA THR A 110 -5.65 36.83 22.00
C THR A 110 -5.90 35.98 23.24
N PHE A 111 -5.85 34.66 23.11
CA PHE A 111 -6.18 33.76 24.19
C PHE A 111 -4.94 33.12 24.84
N THR A 112 -4.73 33.37 26.14
CA THR A 112 -3.57 32.88 26.92
C THR A 112 -3.94 31.98 28.11
N ASP A 113 -5.20 31.52 28.19
CA ASP A 113 -5.72 30.81 29.37
C ASP A 113 -5.36 29.33 29.39
N ILE A 114 -4.27 29.00 30.07
CA ILE A 114 -3.75 27.64 30.29
C ILE A 114 -4.84 26.66 30.77
N SER A 115 -5.89 27.12 31.44
CA SER A 115 -6.96 26.23 31.93
C SER A 115 -7.77 25.61 30.78
N LEU A 116 -8.05 26.35 29.71
CA LEU A 116 -8.74 25.81 28.53
C LEU A 116 -7.86 24.86 27.72
N ALA A 117 -6.56 25.13 27.61
CA ALA A 117 -5.62 24.21 26.97
C ALA A 117 -5.66 22.83 27.67
N ARG A 118 -5.61 22.84 29.00
CA ARG A 118 -5.70 21.63 29.83
C ARG A 118 -7.05 20.93 29.69
N ARG A 119 -8.15 21.67 29.53
CA ARG A 119 -9.48 21.08 29.27
C ARG A 119 -9.53 20.40 27.91
N LEU A 120 -9.10 21.08 26.85
CA LEU A 120 -9.04 20.53 25.50
C LEU A 120 -8.18 19.25 25.45
N TYR A 121 -7.03 19.26 26.11
CA TYR A 121 -6.15 18.10 26.19
C TYR A 121 -6.83 16.88 26.84
N LYS A 122 -7.61 17.08 27.90
CA LYS A 122 -8.36 15.99 28.55
C LYS A 122 -9.46 15.39 27.67
N LEU A 123 -9.87 16.10 26.62
CA LEU A 123 -10.88 15.65 25.65
C LEU A 123 -10.25 14.94 24.45
N MET A 124 -8.93 14.99 24.30
CA MET A 124 -8.23 14.33 23.21
C MET A 124 -7.91 12.89 23.57
N ASP A 125 -8.45 11.96 22.79
CA ASP A 125 -7.96 10.60 22.78
C ASP A 125 -6.56 10.58 22.14
N LYS A 126 -5.67 9.85 22.81
CA LYS A 126 -4.29 9.63 22.38
C LYS A 126 -4.25 8.31 21.65
N ASP A 127 -4.63 8.33 20.38
CA ASP A 127 -4.33 7.23 19.48
C ASP A 127 -3.21 7.70 18.56
N ALA A 128 -1.99 7.33 18.95
CA ALA A 128 -0.83 7.55 18.12
C ALA A 128 -0.73 6.44 17.07
N VAL A 129 -0.38 6.81 15.85
CA VAL A 129 0.18 5.84 14.93
C VAL A 129 1.60 5.54 15.38
N SER A 130 1.90 4.25 15.50
CA SER A 130 3.22 3.80 15.91
C SER A 130 4.30 4.39 15.00
N SER A 131 5.45 4.73 15.59
CA SER A 131 6.65 5.12 14.84
C SER A 131 7.08 4.06 13.83
N GLU A 132 6.78 2.80 14.10
CA GLU A 132 6.98 1.69 13.17
C GLU A 132 6.13 1.84 11.90
N THR A 133 4.90 2.32 11.99
CA THR A 133 4.06 2.50 10.81
C THR A 133 4.52 3.70 9.98
N ALA A 134 4.90 4.80 10.62
CA ALA A 134 5.50 5.94 9.93
C ALA A 134 6.79 5.52 9.18
N LYS A 135 7.64 4.71 9.83
CA LYS A 135 8.83 4.12 9.23
C LYS A 135 8.50 3.23 8.04
N LYS A 136 7.53 2.32 8.18
CA LYS A 136 7.09 1.43 7.10
C LYS A 136 6.65 2.19 5.85
N TYR A 137 5.86 3.26 6.00
CA TYR A 137 5.42 4.05 4.85
C TYR A 137 6.55 4.90 4.26
N ALA A 138 7.49 5.38 5.09
CA ALA A 138 8.69 6.05 4.59
C ALA A 138 9.56 5.10 3.76
N GLU A 139 9.77 3.87 4.24
CA GLU A 139 10.50 2.82 3.52
C GLU A 139 9.79 2.39 2.23
N GLU A 140 8.45 2.34 2.23
CA GLU A 140 7.67 2.08 1.01
C GLU A 140 7.95 3.13 -0.07
N MET A 141 8.13 4.40 0.33
CA MET A 141 8.43 5.51 -0.59
C MET A 141 9.88 5.52 -1.10
N GLU A 142 10.77 4.70 -0.54
CA GLU A 142 12.13 4.49 -1.08
C GLU A 142 12.09 3.71 -2.40
N ASN A 143 10.99 3.01 -2.70
CA ASN A 143 10.78 2.31 -3.97
C ASN A 143 10.34 3.28 -5.07
N GLU A 144 11.32 3.81 -5.82
CA GLU A 144 11.12 4.74 -6.94
C GLU A 144 10.07 4.24 -7.95
N ASN A 145 10.15 2.97 -8.38
CA ASN A 145 9.22 2.42 -9.37
C ASN A 145 7.78 2.41 -8.87
N GLN A 146 7.60 2.08 -7.59
CA GLN A 146 6.28 2.09 -6.96
C GLN A 146 5.72 3.51 -6.90
N ILE A 147 6.53 4.50 -6.49
CA ILE A 147 6.10 5.90 -6.40
C ILE A 147 5.81 6.50 -7.77
N ILE A 148 6.60 6.18 -8.80
CA ILE A 148 6.32 6.57 -10.19
C ILE A 148 4.99 5.96 -10.64
N THR A 149 4.75 4.68 -10.36
CA THR A 149 3.48 4.01 -10.72
C THR A 149 2.28 4.70 -10.06
N TYR A 150 2.39 5.08 -8.78
CA TYR A 150 1.34 5.86 -8.11
C TYR A 150 1.16 7.24 -8.73
N LEU A 151 2.25 7.94 -9.06
CA LEU A 151 2.21 9.25 -9.70
C LEU A 151 1.52 9.19 -11.06
N GLU A 152 1.90 8.25 -11.93
CA GLU A 152 1.32 8.10 -13.26
C GLU A 152 -0.17 7.79 -13.18
N ASN A 153 -0.57 6.86 -12.32
CA ASN A 153 -1.98 6.55 -12.10
C ASN A 153 -2.73 7.75 -11.51
N PHE A 154 -2.09 8.52 -10.64
CA PHE A 154 -2.67 9.72 -10.03
C PHE A 154 -2.96 10.77 -11.08
N LEU A 155 -1.99 11.04 -11.97
CA LEU A 155 -2.17 11.95 -13.11
C LEU A 155 -3.20 11.40 -14.10
N LEU A 156 -3.20 10.10 -14.38
CA LEU A 156 -4.20 9.47 -15.24
C LEU A 156 -5.64 9.69 -14.74
N LYS A 157 -5.85 9.75 -13.42
CA LYS A 157 -7.18 9.95 -12.82
C LYS A 157 -7.53 11.42 -12.62
N THR A 158 -6.57 12.26 -12.29
CA THR A 158 -6.81 13.68 -11.93
C THR A 158 -6.66 14.61 -13.12
N ASN A 159 -5.64 14.42 -13.96
CA ASN A 159 -5.39 15.23 -15.15
C ASN A 159 -4.61 14.45 -16.22
N PRO A 160 -5.29 13.62 -17.04
CA PRO A 160 -4.63 12.75 -18.02
C PRO A 160 -3.75 13.49 -19.04
N SER A 161 -4.01 14.78 -19.28
CA SER A 161 -3.24 15.58 -20.23
C SER A 161 -1.80 15.85 -19.76
N LEU A 162 -1.60 15.89 -18.44
CA LEU A 162 -0.29 16.14 -17.82
C LEU A 162 0.59 14.88 -17.80
N LEU A 163 -0.01 13.69 -17.84
CA LEU A 163 0.72 12.42 -17.93
C LEU A 163 1.67 12.41 -19.15
N ARG A 164 1.22 12.94 -20.29
CA ARG A 164 2.02 13.01 -21.53
C ARG A 164 3.16 14.02 -21.48
N LYS A 165 3.18 14.90 -20.46
CA LYS A 165 4.23 15.90 -20.26
C LYS A 165 5.34 15.38 -19.35
N LEU A 166 5.17 14.21 -18.73
CA LEU A 166 6.23 13.62 -17.93
C LEU A 166 7.48 13.33 -18.78
N PRO A 167 8.68 13.45 -18.21
CA PRO A 167 9.90 12.99 -18.87
C PRO A 167 9.81 11.50 -19.25
N THR A 168 10.46 11.09 -20.34
CA THR A 168 10.51 9.68 -20.73
C THR A 168 11.37 8.83 -19.79
N ASP A 169 12.38 9.44 -19.17
CA ASP A 169 13.25 8.84 -18.15
C ASP A 169 12.95 9.54 -16.82
N ILE A 170 11.86 9.14 -16.15
CA ILE A 170 11.42 9.77 -14.92
C ILE A 170 12.41 9.43 -13.81
N LYS A 171 12.94 10.48 -13.17
CA LYS A 171 13.67 10.38 -11.90
C LYS A 171 12.74 10.85 -10.80
N PHE A 172 12.50 10.00 -9.81
CA PHE A 172 11.72 10.37 -8.65
C PHE A 172 12.10 9.53 -7.43
N ARG A 173 13.26 9.84 -6.86
CA ARG A 173 13.91 9.03 -5.84
C ARG A 173 14.11 9.79 -4.54
N LEU A 174 13.88 9.10 -3.42
CA LEU A 174 14.26 9.54 -2.09
C LEU A 174 15.60 8.91 -1.70
N ASN A 175 16.62 9.75 -1.56
CA ASN A 175 17.95 9.31 -1.12
C ASN A 175 18.10 9.55 0.38
N VAL A 176 18.38 8.49 1.16
CA VAL A 176 18.65 8.62 2.60
C VAL A 176 19.97 9.36 2.80
N ILE A 177 19.93 10.51 3.47
CA ILE A 177 21.13 11.31 3.77
C ILE A 177 21.54 11.25 5.24
N LYS A 178 20.60 10.90 6.13
CA LYS A 178 20.83 10.76 7.57
C LYS A 178 19.80 9.83 8.17
N GLU A 179 20.20 9.05 9.17
CA GLU A 179 19.31 8.29 10.04
C GLU A 179 19.67 8.60 11.50
N ASN A 180 18.68 8.82 12.35
CA ASN A 180 18.91 9.03 13.78
C ASN A 180 18.79 7.72 14.57
N LEU A 181 19.10 7.77 15.88
CA LEU A 181 19.05 6.58 16.76
C LEU A 181 17.66 5.96 16.89
N ASN A 182 16.60 6.72 16.58
CA ASN A 182 15.22 6.27 16.64
C ASN A 182 14.72 5.74 15.28
N GLY A 183 15.62 5.56 14.30
CA GLY A 183 15.28 5.06 12.96
C GLY A 183 14.59 6.08 12.05
N VAL A 184 14.48 7.34 12.46
CA VAL A 184 13.93 8.42 11.63
C VAL A 184 14.97 8.83 10.60
N LYS A 185 14.61 8.67 9.32
CA LYS A 185 15.45 9.01 8.17
C LYS A 185 15.15 10.42 7.66
N THR A 186 16.21 11.11 7.25
CA THR A 186 16.15 12.33 6.45
C THR A 186 16.48 11.97 5.01
N TYR A 187 15.68 12.47 4.09
CA TYR A 187 15.77 12.19 2.67
C TYR A 187 16.08 13.45 1.88
N GLU A 188 16.90 13.31 0.84
CA GLU A 188 16.99 14.28 -0.25
C GLU A 188 16.18 13.75 -1.44
N LEU A 189 15.29 14.58 -1.97
CA LEU A 189 14.53 14.24 -3.16
C LEU A 189 15.34 14.55 -4.43
N GLU A 190 15.55 13.53 -5.26
CA GLU A 190 16.04 13.66 -6.62
C GLU A 190 14.86 13.51 -7.59
N HIS A 191 14.59 14.55 -8.39
CA HIS A 191 13.56 14.47 -9.43
C HIS A 191 13.90 15.31 -10.66
N ASN A 192 13.29 14.95 -11.80
CA ASN A 192 13.30 15.73 -13.04
C ASN A 192 11.90 16.13 -13.52
N ILE A 193 10.89 16.01 -12.64
CA ILE A 193 9.50 16.38 -12.92
C ILE A 193 9.33 17.89 -12.76
N ASP A 194 8.72 18.53 -13.77
CA ASP A 194 8.40 19.95 -13.76
C ASP A 194 7.26 20.25 -12.76
N LYS A 195 7.41 21.34 -12.00
CA LYS A 195 6.44 21.77 -11.00
C LYS A 195 5.09 22.15 -11.62
N ASP A 196 5.08 22.56 -12.89
CA ASP A 196 3.85 22.87 -13.64
C ASP A 196 3.05 21.60 -14.01
N ILE A 197 3.69 20.43 -13.96
CA ILE A 197 3.00 19.14 -14.09
C ILE A 197 2.45 18.74 -12.72
N ILE A 198 3.33 18.67 -11.72
CA ILE A 198 2.97 18.36 -10.35
C ILE A 198 4.13 18.81 -9.44
N ASP A 199 3.80 19.38 -8.27
CA ASP A 199 4.81 19.62 -7.25
C ASP A 199 5.19 18.31 -6.55
N PRO A 200 6.42 17.77 -6.76
CA PRO A 200 6.76 16.42 -6.30
C PRO A 200 6.75 16.30 -4.78
N VAL A 201 7.13 17.37 -4.08
CA VAL A 201 7.10 17.42 -2.61
C VAL A 201 5.67 17.36 -2.09
N THR A 202 4.76 18.13 -2.69
CA THR A 202 3.33 18.09 -2.33
C THR A 202 2.71 16.73 -2.62
N PHE A 203 3.07 16.09 -3.74
CA PHE A 203 2.61 14.74 -4.06
C PHE A 203 3.06 13.72 -3.01
N LEU A 204 4.36 13.68 -2.67
CA LEU A 204 4.89 12.77 -1.65
C LEU A 204 4.29 13.01 -0.27
N ASN A 205 4.06 14.28 0.10
CA ASN A 205 3.35 14.62 1.33
C ASN A 205 1.91 14.08 1.31
N THR A 206 1.21 14.21 0.19
CA THR A 206 -0.15 13.69 0.03
C THR A 206 -0.17 12.17 0.12
N TYR A 207 0.78 11.50 -0.55
CA TYR A 207 0.98 10.05 -0.50
C TYR A 207 1.14 9.57 0.94
N PHE A 208 2.14 10.09 1.64
CA PHE A 208 2.47 9.68 3.00
C PHE A 208 1.32 9.94 3.97
N ASN A 209 0.73 11.14 3.93
CA ASN A 209 -0.39 11.50 4.79
C ASN A 209 -1.64 10.63 4.53
N THR A 210 -1.92 10.28 3.28
CA THR A 210 -3.08 9.46 2.94
C THR A 210 -2.96 8.09 3.57
N PHE A 211 -1.86 7.39 3.31
CA PHE A 211 -1.71 6.00 3.73
C PHE A 211 -1.44 5.84 5.22
N SER A 212 -0.80 6.82 5.83
CA SER A 212 -0.61 6.84 7.28
C SER A 212 -1.92 7.13 8.03
N ARG A 213 -2.84 7.93 7.47
CA ARG A 213 -4.20 8.11 8.03
C ARG A 213 -5.09 6.88 7.87
N MET A 214 -4.90 6.08 6.83
CA MET A 214 -5.69 4.85 6.64
C MET A 214 -5.58 3.89 7.84
N GLU A 215 -4.43 3.86 8.52
CA GLU A 215 -4.26 3.04 9.72
C GLU A 215 -5.17 3.52 10.87
N VAL A 216 -5.24 4.83 11.09
CA VAL A 216 -6.15 5.42 12.09
C VAL A 216 -7.59 5.09 11.78
N TRP A 217 -8.01 5.26 10.52
CA TRP A 217 -9.36 4.91 10.11
C TRP A 217 -9.65 3.43 10.33
N SER A 218 -8.67 2.56 10.07
CA SER A 218 -8.80 1.12 10.27
C SER A 218 -8.96 0.74 11.74
N ASN A 219 -8.27 1.42 12.67
CA ASN A 219 -8.39 1.18 14.12
C ASN A 219 -9.80 1.49 14.64
N TYR A 220 -10.52 2.36 13.95
CA TYR A 220 -11.84 2.81 14.39
C TYR A 220 -13.01 2.14 13.68
N SER A 221 -12.75 1.29 12.68
CA SER A 221 -13.80 0.59 11.92
C SER A 221 -14.94 1.53 11.47
N SER A 222 -14.58 2.76 11.11
CA SER A 222 -15.52 3.84 10.79
C SER A 222 -15.48 4.20 9.33
N ASP A 223 -16.54 4.85 8.85
CA ASP A 223 -16.46 5.60 7.60
C ASP A 223 -15.39 6.70 7.72
N PHE A 224 -14.97 7.26 6.58
CA PHE A 224 -13.97 8.32 6.58
C PHE A 224 -14.33 9.43 5.60
N GLN A 225 -14.12 10.68 6.04
CA GLN A 225 -14.09 11.84 5.16
C GLN A 225 -12.64 12.13 4.77
N THR A 226 -12.41 12.27 3.48
CA THR A 226 -11.10 12.59 2.91
C THR A 226 -11.25 13.48 1.67
N ASP A 227 -10.16 14.08 1.22
CA ASP A 227 -10.15 14.92 0.03
C ASP A 227 -10.08 14.08 -1.27
N THR A 228 -10.27 14.75 -2.41
CA THR A 228 -10.30 14.11 -3.73
C THR A 228 -8.96 13.45 -4.07
N LEU A 229 -7.82 14.05 -3.72
CA LEU A 229 -6.50 13.54 -4.08
C LEU A 229 -6.19 12.27 -3.28
N SER A 230 -6.46 12.30 -1.97
CA SER A 230 -6.38 11.16 -1.08
C SER A 230 -7.30 10.03 -1.54
N SER A 231 -8.54 10.34 -1.95
CA SER A 231 -9.50 9.36 -2.48
C SER A 231 -8.97 8.59 -3.70
N VAL A 232 -8.30 9.29 -4.62
CA VAL A 232 -7.68 8.67 -5.81
C VAL A 232 -6.56 7.70 -5.39
N LEU A 233 -5.68 8.11 -4.47
CA LEU A 233 -4.59 7.26 -3.98
C LEU A 233 -5.11 6.01 -3.24
N ILE A 234 -6.15 6.16 -2.42
CA ILE A 234 -6.82 5.06 -1.72
C ILE A 234 -7.39 4.06 -2.73
N GLN A 235 -8.15 4.55 -3.72
CA GLN A 235 -8.74 3.71 -4.76
C GLN A 235 -7.65 2.94 -5.53
N GLN A 236 -6.54 3.60 -5.88
CA GLN A 236 -5.42 2.95 -6.56
C GLN A 236 -4.81 1.82 -5.72
N ARG A 237 -4.57 2.07 -4.43
CA ARG A 237 -4.02 1.05 -3.53
C ARG A 237 -4.93 -0.17 -3.45
N PHE A 238 -6.23 0.03 -3.28
CA PHE A 238 -7.19 -1.08 -3.23
C PHE A 238 -7.29 -1.81 -4.57
N ASN A 239 -7.33 -1.10 -5.69
CA ASN A 239 -7.35 -1.72 -7.01
C ASN A 239 -6.09 -2.55 -7.28
N TYR A 240 -4.91 -2.05 -6.89
CA TYR A 240 -3.66 -2.81 -6.99
C TYR A 240 -3.73 -4.10 -6.17
N LEU A 241 -4.14 -4.03 -4.91
CA LEU A 241 -4.25 -5.22 -4.04
C LEU A 241 -5.29 -6.22 -4.54
N TYR A 242 -6.42 -5.73 -5.02
CA TYR A 242 -7.49 -6.53 -5.62
C TYR A 242 -7.00 -7.26 -6.88
N ASN A 243 -6.41 -6.53 -7.82
CA ASN A 243 -5.87 -7.10 -9.05
C ASN A 243 -4.73 -8.08 -8.77
N LYS A 244 -3.83 -7.75 -7.83
CA LYS A 244 -2.76 -8.66 -7.39
C LYS A 244 -3.32 -9.98 -6.84
N THR A 245 -4.42 -9.90 -6.09
CA THR A 245 -5.09 -11.09 -5.54
C THR A 245 -5.74 -11.93 -6.63
N ILE A 246 -6.46 -11.29 -7.57
CA ILE A 246 -7.05 -11.97 -8.73
C ILE A 246 -5.97 -12.66 -9.56
N ASN A 247 -4.91 -11.95 -9.92
CA ASN A 247 -3.83 -12.48 -10.76
C ASN A 247 -3.15 -13.69 -10.10
N LYS A 248 -2.91 -13.64 -8.78
CA LYS A 248 -2.35 -14.78 -8.04
C LYS A 248 -3.29 -15.98 -8.02
N ASN A 249 -4.59 -15.77 -7.81
CA ASN A 249 -5.59 -16.84 -7.84
C ASN A 249 -5.68 -17.48 -9.24
N GLN A 250 -5.65 -16.67 -10.30
CA GLN A 250 -5.62 -17.15 -11.67
C GLN A 250 -4.36 -17.97 -11.96
N GLN A 251 -3.18 -17.55 -11.48
CA GLN A 251 -1.95 -18.33 -11.66
C GLN A 251 -2.03 -19.68 -10.93
N ILE A 252 -2.64 -19.76 -9.75
CA ILE A 252 -2.90 -21.03 -9.05
C ILE A 252 -3.85 -21.91 -9.86
N GLU A 253 -4.92 -21.34 -10.41
CA GLU A 253 -5.89 -22.08 -11.22
C GLU A 253 -5.25 -22.63 -12.51
N VAL A 254 -4.48 -21.82 -13.22
CA VAL A 254 -3.73 -22.24 -14.42
C VAL A 254 -2.73 -23.35 -14.06
N PHE A 255 -2.03 -23.23 -12.93
CA PHE A 255 -1.12 -24.27 -12.46
C PHE A 255 -1.87 -25.59 -12.23
N ASN A 256 -3.01 -25.56 -11.52
CA ASN A 256 -3.80 -26.75 -11.27
C ASN A 256 -4.32 -27.38 -12.58
N ASN A 257 -4.89 -26.59 -13.47
CA ASN A 257 -5.51 -27.08 -14.70
C ASN A 257 -4.50 -27.54 -15.76
N THR A 258 -3.29 -26.98 -15.77
CA THR A 258 -2.30 -27.24 -16.83
C THR A 258 -1.16 -28.13 -16.37
N ILE A 259 -0.67 -27.95 -15.15
CA ILE A 259 0.51 -28.66 -14.64
C ILE A 259 0.09 -29.89 -13.83
N LEU A 260 -0.92 -29.77 -12.96
CA LEU A 260 -1.42 -30.94 -12.22
C LEU A 260 -2.29 -31.83 -13.10
N ASN A 261 -3.27 -31.25 -13.80
CA ASN A 261 -4.22 -31.95 -14.70
C ASN A 261 -5.01 -33.10 -14.04
N THR A 262 -4.94 -33.23 -12.71
CA THR A 262 -5.57 -34.32 -11.94
C THR A 262 -6.53 -33.82 -10.85
N GLY A 263 -6.64 -32.50 -10.64
CA GLY A 263 -7.46 -31.89 -9.58
C GLY A 263 -6.68 -30.85 -8.77
N ASN A 264 -7.19 -30.46 -7.61
CA ASN A 264 -6.51 -29.54 -6.70
C ASN A 264 -6.68 -29.91 -5.22
N ILE A 265 -5.79 -29.37 -4.37
CA ILE A 265 -5.74 -29.68 -2.93
C ILE A 265 -7.10 -29.40 -2.24
N ARG A 266 -7.79 -28.35 -2.66
CA ARG A 266 -9.08 -27.95 -2.07
C ARG A 266 -10.13 -29.02 -2.31
N GLU A 267 -10.23 -29.56 -3.51
CA GLU A 267 -11.22 -30.58 -3.87
C GLU A 267 -11.00 -31.87 -3.09
N VAL A 268 -9.77 -32.39 -3.07
CA VAL A 268 -9.44 -33.67 -2.44
C VAL A 268 -9.57 -33.64 -0.92
N LEU A 269 -9.26 -32.50 -0.29
CA LEU A 269 -9.48 -32.32 1.15
C LEU A 269 -10.96 -32.12 1.50
N ASN A 270 -11.69 -31.33 0.71
CA ASN A 270 -13.10 -31.05 0.98
C ASN A 270 -14.03 -32.23 0.67
N SER A 271 -13.65 -33.11 -0.27
CA SER A 271 -14.37 -34.36 -0.55
C SER A 271 -14.14 -35.42 0.53
N GLY A 272 -13.10 -35.28 1.34
CA GLY A 272 -12.67 -36.27 2.33
C GLY A 272 -11.83 -37.42 1.74
N GLU A 273 -11.44 -37.34 0.46
CA GLU A 273 -10.55 -38.34 -0.18
C GLU A 273 -9.16 -38.37 0.47
N LYS A 274 -8.64 -37.21 0.88
CA LYS A 274 -7.48 -37.08 1.77
C LYS A 274 -7.87 -36.31 3.01
N ASN A 275 -7.20 -36.60 4.12
CA ASN A 275 -7.40 -35.87 5.37
C ASN A 275 -6.29 -34.82 5.60
N PHE A 276 -6.43 -34.02 6.65
CA PHE A 276 -5.46 -32.97 6.97
C PHE A 276 -4.09 -33.50 7.42
N LEU A 277 -4.00 -34.71 7.99
CA LEU A 277 -2.72 -35.34 8.32
C LEU A 277 -1.95 -35.72 7.06
N ASP A 278 -2.64 -36.21 6.03
CA ASP A 278 -2.03 -36.46 4.72
C ASP A 278 -1.48 -35.17 4.10
N TYR A 279 -2.23 -34.05 4.25
CA TYR A 279 -1.77 -32.74 3.81
C TYR A 279 -0.54 -32.24 4.58
N ILE A 280 -0.45 -32.47 5.89
CA ILE A 280 0.75 -32.12 6.68
C ILE A 280 1.97 -32.85 6.11
N ALA A 281 1.85 -34.13 5.79
CA ALA A 281 2.94 -34.90 5.18
C ALA A 281 3.35 -34.34 3.81
N LEU A 282 2.39 -33.93 2.96
CA LEU A 282 2.70 -33.24 1.70
C LEU A 282 3.39 -31.89 1.95
N TYR A 283 2.89 -31.11 2.91
CA TYR A 283 3.40 -29.79 3.25
C TYR A 283 4.86 -29.84 3.71
N GLU A 284 5.22 -30.80 4.55
CA GLU A 284 6.61 -31.00 4.99
C GLU A 284 7.55 -31.29 3.81
N LYS A 285 7.10 -32.11 2.85
CA LYS A 285 7.85 -32.42 1.62
C LYS A 285 7.94 -31.23 0.66
N SER A 286 7.04 -30.25 0.77
CA SER A 286 7.00 -29.07 -0.09
C SER A 286 8.11 -28.04 0.20
N ARG A 287 8.91 -28.22 1.26
CA ARG A 287 9.87 -27.22 1.74
C ARG A 287 10.76 -26.61 0.64
N ARG A 288 11.43 -27.44 -0.16
CA ARG A 288 12.29 -26.96 -1.26
C ARG A 288 11.51 -26.27 -2.37
N PHE A 289 10.28 -26.71 -2.61
CA PHE A 289 9.36 -26.04 -3.53
C PHE A 289 9.01 -24.64 -3.03
N LYS A 290 8.65 -24.50 -1.75
CA LYS A 290 8.35 -23.20 -1.15
C LYS A 290 9.59 -22.27 -1.10
N GLU A 291 10.77 -22.83 -0.87
CA GLU A 291 12.04 -22.10 -0.96
C GLU A 291 12.24 -21.53 -2.37
N TRP A 292 12.02 -22.34 -3.41
CA TRP A 292 12.03 -21.87 -4.80
C TRP A 292 10.96 -20.81 -5.08
N VAL A 293 9.71 -21.01 -4.62
CA VAL A 293 8.64 -20.00 -4.79
C VAL A 293 9.03 -18.66 -4.14
N LYS A 294 9.76 -18.69 -3.02
CA LYS A 294 10.21 -17.47 -2.33
C LYS A 294 11.28 -16.69 -3.11
N GLU A 295 12.04 -17.35 -3.97
CA GLU A 295 13.06 -16.73 -4.82
C GLU A 295 12.46 -16.07 -6.07
N ILE A 296 11.22 -16.40 -6.43
CA ILE A 296 10.52 -15.80 -7.56
C ILE A 296 10.24 -14.32 -7.26
N PRO A 297 10.63 -13.39 -8.15
CA PRO A 297 10.30 -11.98 -8.00
C PRO A 297 8.79 -11.76 -7.84
N PRO A 298 8.32 -10.88 -6.95
CA PRO A 298 6.88 -10.70 -6.68
C PRO A 298 6.01 -10.35 -7.90
N GLU A 299 6.61 -9.74 -8.92
CA GLU A 299 5.96 -9.27 -10.14
C GLU A 299 6.11 -10.28 -11.32
N SER A 300 6.88 -11.37 -11.13
CA SER A 300 7.05 -12.41 -12.15
C SER A 300 5.80 -13.28 -12.29
N ASN A 301 5.58 -13.81 -13.50
CA ASN A 301 4.56 -14.81 -13.75
C ASN A 301 5.02 -16.20 -13.24
N PHE A 302 4.32 -16.76 -12.26
CA PHE A 302 4.67 -18.03 -11.62
C PHE A 302 4.81 -19.21 -12.61
N ILE A 303 3.91 -19.28 -13.59
CA ILE A 303 3.91 -20.36 -14.60
C ILE A 303 5.14 -20.25 -15.49
N GLN A 304 5.47 -19.03 -15.92
CA GLN A 304 6.67 -18.77 -16.72
C GLN A 304 7.94 -19.14 -15.96
N GLU A 305 8.05 -18.74 -14.68
CA GLU A 305 9.22 -19.05 -13.86
C GLU A 305 9.36 -20.56 -13.58
N TYR A 306 8.24 -21.25 -13.40
CA TYR A 306 8.22 -22.71 -13.32
C TYR A 306 8.85 -23.35 -14.56
N PHE A 307 8.39 -22.97 -15.76
CA PHE A 307 8.93 -23.49 -17.02
C PHE A 307 10.39 -23.11 -17.26
N ASN A 308 10.76 -21.86 -16.97
CA ASN A 308 12.16 -21.40 -17.06
C ASN A 308 13.07 -22.25 -16.18
N THR A 309 12.67 -22.50 -14.93
CA THR A 309 13.47 -23.26 -13.96
C THR A 309 13.66 -24.72 -14.39
N ILE A 310 12.58 -25.38 -14.81
CA ILE A 310 12.69 -26.80 -15.19
C ILE A 310 13.49 -26.98 -16.49
N THR A 311 13.56 -25.94 -17.33
CA THR A 311 14.26 -25.98 -18.60
C THR A 311 15.71 -25.44 -18.53
N ALA A 312 16.09 -24.65 -17.52
CA ALA A 312 17.38 -23.91 -17.39
C ALA A 312 18.69 -24.65 -17.74
N LYS A 313 18.74 -25.98 -17.60
CA LYS A 313 19.92 -26.80 -17.98
C LYS A 313 19.79 -27.54 -19.31
N THR A 314 18.57 -27.76 -19.78
CA THR A 314 18.32 -28.51 -21.03
C THR A 314 18.71 -27.76 -22.29
N TRP A 315 18.83 -26.42 -22.24
CA TRP A 315 19.14 -25.59 -23.41
C TRP A 315 20.62 -25.60 -23.80
N ALA A 316 21.52 -25.69 -22.81
CA ALA A 316 22.95 -25.60 -23.01
C ALA A 316 23.56 -26.90 -23.57
N GLU A 317 22.92 -28.05 -23.32
CA GLU A 317 23.50 -29.36 -23.65
C GLU A 317 22.94 -30.03 -24.91
N LYS A 318 21.74 -29.65 -25.40
CA LYS A 318 21.20 -30.16 -26.68
C LYS A 318 20.26 -29.12 -27.28
N LEU A 319 20.66 -28.48 -28.38
CA LEU A 319 19.74 -27.70 -29.22
C LEU A 319 18.76 -28.65 -29.95
N PRO A 320 17.45 -28.63 -29.68
CA PRO A 320 16.46 -29.18 -30.59
C PRO A 320 16.01 -28.10 -31.57
N THR A 321 15.56 -28.53 -32.74
CA THR A 321 15.15 -27.74 -33.91
C THR A 321 14.14 -26.64 -33.57
N LYS A 322 14.13 -25.57 -34.40
CA LYS A 322 13.34 -24.31 -34.28
C LYS A 322 11.87 -24.46 -33.82
N THR A 323 11.24 -25.61 -34.07
CA THR A 323 9.82 -25.89 -33.76
C THR A 323 9.52 -26.04 -32.27
N ILE A 324 10.43 -26.61 -31.45
CA ILE A 324 10.18 -26.80 -29.99
C ILE A 324 10.28 -25.47 -29.24
N ARG A 325 11.23 -24.61 -29.66
CA ARG A 325 11.35 -23.25 -29.14
C ARG A 325 10.09 -22.44 -29.46
N PHE A 326 9.54 -22.61 -30.66
CA PHE A 326 8.27 -22.00 -31.04
C PHE A 326 7.09 -22.60 -30.26
N GLY A 327 7.01 -23.92 -30.06
CA GLY A 327 5.91 -24.54 -29.30
C GLY A 327 5.83 -24.11 -27.83
N ILE A 328 6.96 -24.00 -27.14
CA ILE A 328 7.00 -23.59 -25.73
C ILE A 328 6.81 -22.07 -25.58
N PHE A 329 7.52 -21.26 -26.38
CA PHE A 329 7.44 -19.80 -26.24
C PHE A 329 6.24 -19.18 -26.95
N THR A 330 5.70 -19.80 -27.99
CA THR A 330 4.42 -19.39 -28.62
C THR A 330 3.25 -20.05 -27.90
N GLY A 331 3.37 -21.27 -27.36
CA GLY A 331 2.31 -21.89 -26.54
C GLY A 331 2.14 -21.22 -25.18
N ALA A 332 3.24 -20.95 -24.47
CA ALA A 332 3.21 -20.12 -23.25
C ALA A 332 3.00 -18.65 -23.59
N GLY A 333 3.55 -18.14 -24.70
CA GLY A 333 3.34 -16.76 -25.17
C GLY A 333 1.89 -16.47 -25.55
N LEU A 334 1.16 -17.40 -26.17
CA LEU A 334 -0.29 -17.26 -26.42
C LEU A 334 -1.11 -17.42 -25.13
N PHE A 335 -0.64 -18.20 -24.16
CA PHE A 335 -1.22 -18.26 -22.81
C PHE A 335 -0.96 -16.96 -22.02
N VAL A 336 0.16 -16.28 -22.27
CA VAL A 336 0.59 -15.05 -21.59
C VAL A 336 -0.01 -13.81 -22.25
N ASP A 337 -0.07 -13.73 -23.59
CA ASP A 337 -0.68 -12.63 -24.33
C ASP A 337 -2.21 -12.60 -24.17
N SER A 338 -2.85 -13.74 -23.87
CA SER A 338 -4.28 -13.77 -23.49
C SER A 338 -4.55 -13.38 -22.03
N LEU A 339 -3.50 -13.26 -21.19
CA LEU A 339 -3.62 -12.96 -19.76
C LEU A 339 -2.96 -11.62 -19.36
N GLY A 340 -2.28 -10.94 -20.28
CA GLY A 340 -1.48 -9.75 -20.00
C GLY A 340 -1.60 -8.67 -21.08
N GLY A 341 -2.77 -8.04 -21.18
CA GLY A 341 -2.95 -6.84 -22.00
C GLY A 341 -4.31 -6.74 -22.67
N SER A 342 -5.30 -6.22 -21.95
CA SER A 342 -6.58 -5.73 -22.51
C SER A 342 -7.23 -6.61 -23.59
N GLY A 343 -7.97 -7.68 -23.22
CA GLY A 343 -8.73 -8.38 -24.25
C GLY A 343 -9.35 -9.71 -23.85
N VAL A 344 -10.68 -9.73 -24.00
CA VAL A 344 -11.57 -10.86 -24.17
C VAL A 344 -10.93 -12.08 -24.86
N GLY A 345 -10.91 -13.21 -24.14
CA GLY A 345 -11.47 -14.49 -24.60
C GLY A 345 -10.73 -15.32 -25.66
N THR A 346 -10.44 -16.56 -25.25
CA THR A 346 -10.33 -17.80 -26.05
C THR A 346 -8.94 -18.14 -26.61
N LEU A 347 -8.34 -19.22 -26.08
CA LEU A 347 -7.72 -20.34 -26.83
C LEU A 347 -7.16 -21.39 -25.85
N ILE A 348 -7.99 -22.37 -25.47
CA ILE A 348 -7.52 -23.63 -24.88
C ILE A 348 -7.87 -24.72 -25.89
N GLY A 349 -6.88 -25.47 -26.38
CA GLY A 349 -7.18 -26.63 -27.21
C GLY A 349 -6.01 -27.47 -27.73
N THR A 350 -4.77 -26.97 -27.83
CA THR A 350 -3.75 -27.69 -28.63
C THR A 350 -2.34 -27.82 -28.02
N SER A 351 -2.10 -27.44 -26.77
CA SER A 351 -0.76 -27.55 -26.15
C SER A 351 -0.57 -28.74 -25.17
N LEU A 352 -1.63 -29.46 -24.79
CA LEU A 352 -1.59 -30.44 -23.69
C LEU A 352 -0.67 -31.65 -23.97
N SER A 353 -0.61 -32.17 -25.19
CA SER A 353 0.08 -33.43 -25.48
C SER A 353 1.61 -33.33 -25.60
N ALA A 354 2.17 -32.13 -25.80
CA ALA A 354 3.62 -31.93 -25.88
C ALA A 354 4.28 -31.70 -24.50
N LEU A 355 3.50 -31.28 -23.50
CA LEU A 355 3.99 -30.97 -22.16
C LEU A 355 4.27 -32.23 -21.32
N ASP A 356 3.39 -33.24 -21.42
CA ASP A 356 3.55 -34.52 -20.70
C ASP A 356 4.85 -35.25 -21.09
N SER A 357 5.16 -35.25 -22.38
CA SER A 357 6.37 -35.91 -22.89
C SER A 357 7.66 -35.18 -22.45
N PHE A 358 7.60 -33.86 -22.23
CA PHE A 358 8.76 -33.06 -21.83
C PHE A 358 9.07 -33.12 -20.33
N LEU A 359 8.05 -33.29 -19.47
CA LEU A 359 8.23 -33.36 -18.01
C LEU A 359 8.78 -34.71 -17.54
N LEU A 360 8.45 -35.79 -18.26
CA LEU A 360 8.91 -37.15 -17.96
C LEU A 360 10.38 -37.38 -18.36
N ASP A 361 10.83 -36.78 -19.45
CA ASP A 361 12.20 -36.94 -19.96
C ASP A 361 13.11 -35.80 -19.47
N LYS A 362 13.68 -35.93 -18.27
CA LYS A 362 15.11 -35.67 -17.94
C LYS A 362 15.35 -35.36 -16.46
N LEU A 363 16.00 -36.32 -15.82
CA LEU A 363 16.49 -36.26 -14.45
C LEU A 363 18.02 -36.11 -14.48
N ILE A 364 18.55 -34.90 -14.71
CA ILE A 364 20.00 -34.63 -14.60
C ILE A 364 20.29 -33.28 -13.91
N GLN A 365 20.98 -33.42 -12.77
CA GLN A 365 21.65 -32.49 -11.85
C GLN A 365 20.89 -31.26 -11.30
N GLY A 366 20.66 -31.30 -9.98
CA GLY A 366 20.07 -30.24 -9.17
C GLY A 366 18.59 -30.50 -8.86
N TRP A 367 18.11 -30.02 -7.71
CA TRP A 367 16.67 -30.05 -7.42
C TRP A 367 15.94 -29.04 -8.31
N LYS A 368 14.75 -29.41 -8.79
CA LYS A 368 13.87 -28.59 -9.63
C LYS A 368 12.43 -28.68 -9.10
N PRO A 369 11.58 -27.66 -9.35
CA PRO A 369 10.21 -27.65 -8.82
C PRO A 369 9.35 -28.82 -9.35
N ASN A 370 9.57 -29.30 -10.58
CA ASN A 370 8.87 -30.47 -11.10
C ASN A 370 9.13 -31.75 -10.30
N HIS A 371 10.27 -31.88 -9.61
CA HIS A 371 10.51 -33.05 -8.77
C HIS A 371 9.50 -33.17 -7.62
N PHE A 372 9.11 -32.05 -7.01
CA PHE A 372 8.06 -32.07 -5.99
C PHE A 372 6.68 -32.28 -6.63
N VAL A 373 6.40 -31.58 -7.74
CA VAL A 373 5.11 -31.64 -8.43
C VAL A 373 4.79 -33.06 -8.90
N GLU A 374 5.71 -33.72 -9.60
CA GLU A 374 5.47 -35.05 -10.18
C GLU A 374 5.50 -36.17 -9.13
N ASN A 375 6.40 -36.10 -8.15
CA ASN A 375 6.61 -37.22 -7.22
C ASN A 375 5.75 -37.15 -5.96
N GLU A 376 5.33 -35.95 -5.55
CA GLU A 376 4.60 -35.76 -4.29
C GLU A 376 3.24 -35.12 -4.52
N PHE A 377 3.18 -33.97 -5.21
CA PHE A 377 1.95 -33.20 -5.39
C PHE A 377 0.91 -34.01 -6.19
N LYS A 378 1.25 -34.45 -7.40
CA LYS A 378 0.34 -35.23 -8.27
C LYS A 378 -0.06 -36.60 -7.73
N ARG A 379 0.62 -37.11 -6.70
CA ARG A 379 0.22 -38.36 -6.01
C ARG A 379 -0.71 -38.12 -4.83
N PHE A 380 -0.67 -36.90 -4.31
CA PHE A 380 -1.55 -36.48 -3.22
C PHE A 380 -2.93 -36.12 -3.77
N ILE A 381 -2.96 -35.41 -4.90
CA ILE A 381 -4.13 -35.26 -5.76
C ILE A 381 -4.44 -36.60 -6.40
#